data_AF-A0A8S3EJN9-F1
#
_entry.id   AF-A0A8S3EJN9-F1
#
_cell.length_a   1.000
_cell.length_b   1.000
_cell.length_c   1.000
_cell.angle_alpha   90.00
_cell.angle_beta   90.00
_cell.angle_gamma   90.00
#
_symmetry.space_group_name_H-M   'P 1'
#
loop_
_entity.id
_entity.type
_entity.pdbx_description
1 polymer ?
#
loop_
_entity_poly.entity_id
_entity_poly.type
_entity_poly.pdbx_seq_one_letter_code
_entity_poly.pdbx_strand_id
1 'polypeptide(L)'
;MWIVCLLQLFILNNIILAQPPTCIRSSKYLVPQTPGDNGYRITVEGSFKTYVPGRTYKLTLNGFKNQFYQASFKEFMLIAVPSTWSDEQPYRTIGHFELLQSTNTNDDSTQEAVISQRNCPGGVTDANPDKLKNSISIDWIAPRHAQGCVSFKATVVRSDTTWFKDENALTYTMCEDQMHIKKMMQQCCACGEAKYQLIFKGLWSPKIHKTAWPSST
;
A
#
# COMPACT_ATOMS: atom_id res chain seq x y z
N MET A 1 8.64 2.81 -67.43
CA MET A 1 9.23 3.78 -66.50
C MET A 1 8.66 3.46 -65.12
N TRP A 2 9.49 2.83 -64.29
CA TRP A 2 9.15 2.32 -62.96
C TRP A 2 9.46 3.39 -61.89
N ILE A 3 8.86 3.22 -60.70
CA ILE A 3 9.21 3.82 -59.39
C ILE A 3 8.41 5.11 -59.05
N VAL A 4 8.00 5.18 -57.76
CA VAL A 4 7.36 6.25 -56.96
C VAL A 4 5.91 5.83 -56.60
N CYS A 5 5.51 5.55 -55.37
CA CYS A 5 6.10 5.74 -54.06
C CYS A 5 5.41 4.76 -53.07
N LEU A 6 6.09 3.68 -52.70
CA LEU A 6 5.78 2.92 -51.48
C LEU A 6 6.33 3.73 -50.31
N LEU A 7 5.46 4.38 -49.52
CA LEU A 7 5.76 4.90 -48.17
C LEU A 7 4.47 5.51 -47.60
N GLN A 8 3.59 4.67 -47.05
CA GLN A 8 2.64 5.15 -46.04
C GLN A 8 3.06 4.58 -44.68
N LEU A 9 3.45 5.54 -43.85
CA LEU A 9 4.08 5.41 -42.55
C LEU A 9 3.35 4.41 -41.63
N PHE A 10 4.12 3.48 -41.07
CA PHE A 10 3.85 2.94 -39.74
C PHE A 10 3.96 4.09 -38.73
N ILE A 11 2.85 4.76 -38.42
CA ILE A 11 2.82 5.64 -37.23
C ILE A 11 2.59 4.72 -36.03
N LEU A 12 3.69 4.41 -35.34
CA LEU A 12 3.65 3.87 -33.98
C LEU A 12 2.92 4.90 -33.10
N ASN A 13 1.64 4.67 -32.87
CA ASN A 13 0.88 5.44 -31.89
C ASN A 13 1.44 5.12 -30.51
N ASN A 14 2.31 5.99 -30.01
CA ASN A 14 2.70 6.02 -28.60
C ASN A 14 1.48 6.52 -27.81
N ILE A 15 0.59 5.59 -27.47
CA ILE A 15 -0.49 5.84 -26.51
C ILE A 15 0.19 6.10 -25.18
N ILE A 16 0.24 7.38 -24.76
CA ILE A 16 0.56 7.74 -23.39
C ILE A 16 -0.66 7.33 -22.55
N LEU A 17 -0.70 6.06 -22.14
CA LEU A 17 -1.57 5.63 -21.05
C LEU A 17 -1.18 6.47 -19.84
N ALA A 18 -2.12 7.24 -19.28
CA ALA A 18 -1.96 7.81 -17.95
C ALA A 18 -1.66 6.62 -17.02
N GLN A 19 -0.38 6.50 -16.65
CA GLN A 19 0.07 5.35 -15.89
C GLN A 19 -0.69 5.35 -14.55
N PRO A 20 -1.19 4.19 -14.10
CA PRO A 20 -1.75 4.09 -12.76
C PRO A 20 -0.74 4.67 -11.76
N PRO A 21 -1.17 5.29 -10.65
CA PRO A 21 -0.24 5.88 -9.69
C PRO A 21 0.79 4.83 -9.28
N THR A 22 2.02 5.01 -9.77
CA THR A 22 3.11 4.10 -9.49
C THR A 22 3.62 4.45 -8.10
N CYS A 23 3.50 3.50 -7.17
CA CYS A 23 4.00 3.65 -5.83
C CYS A 23 5.52 3.41 -5.86
N ILE A 24 6.31 4.48 -5.79
CA ILE A 24 7.76 4.40 -5.86
C ILE A 24 8.31 4.20 -4.45
N ARG A 25 8.88 3.02 -4.21
CA ARG A 25 9.36 2.59 -2.89
C ARG A 25 10.87 2.40 -2.82
N SER A 26 11.61 2.91 -3.81
CA SER A 26 13.07 2.89 -3.86
C SER A 26 13.67 4.04 -3.06
N SER A 27 14.94 3.89 -2.68
CA SER A 27 15.69 4.98 -2.05
C SER A 27 15.83 6.18 -2.98
N LYS A 28 15.72 7.40 -2.41
CA LYS A 28 15.96 8.66 -3.12
C LYS A 28 17.41 8.82 -3.61
N TYR A 29 18.35 8.07 -3.02
CA TYR A 29 19.78 8.18 -3.29
C TYR A 29 20.25 7.33 -4.48
N LEU A 30 19.33 6.69 -5.23
CA LEU A 30 19.63 5.90 -6.44
C LEU A 30 20.67 4.77 -6.22
N VAL A 31 20.77 4.28 -4.98
CA VAL A 31 21.63 3.15 -4.61
C VAL A 31 20.87 1.83 -4.73
N PRO A 32 21.53 0.71 -5.09
CA PRO A 32 20.89 -0.61 -5.13
C PRO A 32 20.30 -1.02 -3.77
N GLN A 33 19.23 -1.81 -3.80
CA GLN A 33 18.66 -2.42 -2.59
C GLN A 33 19.70 -3.28 -1.89
N THR A 34 19.82 -3.14 -0.58
CA THR A 34 20.63 -4.04 0.23
C THR A 34 19.81 -5.31 0.54
N PRO A 35 20.37 -6.52 0.35
CA PRO A 35 19.66 -7.77 0.64
C PRO A 35 19.30 -7.94 2.12
N GLY A 36 18.22 -8.66 2.39
CA GLY A 36 17.73 -9.02 3.71
C GLY A 36 16.92 -7.92 4.41
N ASP A 37 16.59 -8.18 5.67
CA ASP A 37 15.87 -7.24 6.54
C ASP A 37 16.80 -6.48 7.50
N ASN A 38 18.04 -6.96 7.67
CA ASN A 38 19.09 -6.41 8.52
C ASN A 38 18.61 -6.03 9.94
N GLY A 39 17.74 -6.89 10.49
CA GLY A 39 17.18 -6.75 11.83
C GLY A 39 15.96 -5.84 11.94
N TYR A 40 15.49 -5.23 10.86
CA TYR A 40 14.22 -4.51 10.85
C TYR A 40 13.05 -5.48 10.70
N ARG A 41 11.96 -5.23 11.41
CA ARG A 41 10.78 -6.10 11.33
C ARG A 41 9.48 -5.36 11.52
N ILE A 42 8.45 -5.83 10.82
CA ILE A 42 7.06 -5.51 11.10
C ILE A 42 6.52 -6.51 12.11
N THR A 43 5.81 -6.00 13.11
CA THR A 43 5.10 -6.79 14.11
C THR A 43 3.68 -6.27 14.28
N VAL A 44 2.78 -7.17 14.61
CA VAL A 44 1.40 -6.86 14.96
C VAL A 44 1.23 -7.15 16.44
N GLU A 45 0.67 -6.22 17.20
CA GLU A 45 0.34 -6.46 18.61
C GLU A 45 -0.57 -7.70 18.72
N GLY A 46 -0.19 -8.66 19.57
CA GLY A 46 -0.88 -9.96 19.68
C GLY A 46 -0.45 -11.02 18.64
N SER A 47 0.43 -10.69 17.70
CA SER A 47 0.97 -11.62 16.69
C SER A 47 -0.09 -12.35 15.85
N PHE A 48 -1.21 -11.70 15.59
CA PHE A 48 -2.33 -12.25 14.84
C PHE A 48 -1.94 -12.60 13.39
N LYS A 49 -2.21 -13.84 12.97
CA LYS A 49 -2.07 -14.27 11.56
C LYS A 49 -3.32 -14.00 10.72
N THR A 50 -4.43 -13.68 11.38
CA THR A 50 -5.70 -13.37 10.74
C THR A 50 -6.25 -12.03 11.21
N TYR A 51 -7.02 -11.36 10.33
CA TYR A 51 -7.71 -10.12 10.64
C TYR A 51 -9.24 -10.29 10.60
N VAL A 52 -9.91 -9.51 11.44
CA VAL A 52 -11.37 -9.39 11.49
C VAL A 52 -11.75 -8.09 10.77
N PRO A 53 -12.70 -8.12 9.80
CA PRO A 53 -13.15 -6.93 9.09
C PRO A 53 -13.58 -5.80 10.04
N GLY A 54 -13.15 -4.56 9.76
CA GLY A 54 -13.45 -3.37 10.56
C GLY A 54 -12.73 -3.26 11.92
N ARG A 55 -11.91 -4.25 12.31
CA ARG A 55 -11.12 -4.18 13.55
C ARG A 55 -9.83 -3.39 13.35
N THR A 56 -9.43 -2.67 14.39
CA THR A 56 -8.14 -1.95 14.45
C THR A 56 -7.04 -2.84 15.02
N TYR A 57 -5.86 -2.79 14.41
CA TYR A 57 -4.66 -3.51 14.80
C TYR A 57 -3.49 -2.54 14.95
N LYS A 58 -2.74 -2.63 16.04
CA LYS A 58 -1.51 -1.85 16.20
C LYS A 58 -0.34 -2.56 15.51
N LEU A 59 0.23 -1.89 14.53
CA LEU A 59 1.43 -2.31 13.82
C LEU A 59 2.64 -1.57 14.37
N THR A 60 3.77 -2.28 14.46
CA THR A 60 5.04 -1.70 14.86
C THR A 60 6.12 -2.11 13.88
N LEU A 61 6.80 -1.14 13.28
CA LEU A 61 8.04 -1.34 12.54
C LEU A 61 9.19 -0.98 13.47
N ASN A 62 10.03 -1.95 13.82
CA ASN A 62 11.12 -1.75 14.76
C ASN A 62 12.42 -2.33 14.25
N GLY A 63 13.52 -1.66 14.62
CA GLY A 63 14.85 -2.21 14.49
C GLY A 63 15.14 -3.25 15.57
N PHE A 64 16.04 -4.18 15.26
CA PHE A 64 16.57 -5.15 16.21
C PHE A 64 17.23 -4.42 17.38
N LYS A 65 16.97 -4.90 18.60
CA LYS A 65 17.51 -4.34 19.84
C LYS A 65 18.06 -5.47 20.69
N ASN A 66 19.31 -5.32 21.12
CA ASN A 66 19.93 -6.13 22.17
C ASN A 66 20.53 -5.19 23.23
N GLN A 67 21.34 -5.73 24.15
CA GLN A 67 21.93 -4.95 25.25
C GLN A 67 22.94 -3.88 24.78
N PHE A 68 23.58 -4.07 23.62
CA PHE A 68 24.69 -3.24 23.15
C PHE A 68 24.39 -2.43 21.89
N TYR A 69 23.30 -2.76 21.20
CA TYR A 69 22.98 -2.26 19.88
C TYR A 69 21.47 -2.13 19.69
N GLN A 70 21.06 -1.01 19.11
CA GLN A 70 19.69 -0.74 18.70
C GLN A 70 19.71 -0.21 17.27
N ALA A 71 19.16 -0.99 16.33
CA ALA A 71 19.07 -0.57 14.95
C ALA A 71 18.12 0.62 14.81
N SER A 72 18.57 1.66 14.12
CA SER A 72 17.83 2.87 13.82
C SER A 72 17.66 3.04 12.32
N PHE A 73 16.71 3.87 11.90
CA PHE A 73 16.48 4.25 10.51
C PHE A 73 16.17 5.74 10.41
N LYS A 74 16.57 6.36 9.28
CA LYS A 74 16.29 7.77 8.97
C LYS A 74 14.92 7.94 8.36
N GLU A 75 14.61 7.09 7.38
CA GLU A 75 13.36 7.14 6.61
C GLU A 75 12.74 5.75 6.55
N PHE A 76 11.41 5.73 6.42
CA PHE A 76 10.67 4.52 6.18
C PHE A 76 9.44 4.80 5.33
N MET A 77 8.93 3.73 4.73
CA MET A 77 7.62 3.71 4.10
C MET A 77 6.93 2.38 4.42
N LEU A 78 5.72 2.44 4.95
CA LEU A 78 4.88 1.29 5.27
C LEU A 78 3.60 1.35 4.43
N ILE A 79 3.29 0.26 3.75
CA ILE A 79 2.06 0.13 2.94
C ILE A 79 1.28 -1.12 3.32
N ALA A 80 -0.03 -1.09 3.13
CA ALA A 80 -0.93 -2.22 3.28
C ALA A 80 -1.57 -2.53 1.93
N VAL A 81 -1.18 -3.64 1.30
CA VAL A 81 -1.55 -4.00 -0.09
C VAL A 81 -2.04 -5.44 -0.17
N PRO A 82 -2.72 -5.85 -1.25
CA PRO A 82 -3.02 -7.26 -1.48
C PRO A 82 -1.76 -8.13 -1.40
N SER A 83 -1.87 -9.35 -0.87
CA SER A 83 -0.71 -10.24 -0.74
C SER A 83 -0.06 -10.62 -2.08
N THR A 84 -0.81 -10.53 -3.18
CA THR A 84 -0.36 -10.77 -4.55
C THR A 84 0.26 -9.54 -5.22
N TRP A 85 0.28 -8.39 -4.53
CA TRP A 85 0.74 -7.13 -5.11
C TRP A 85 2.26 -7.06 -5.22
N SER A 86 2.74 -6.58 -6.36
CA SER A 86 4.14 -6.23 -6.66
C SER A 86 4.22 -4.81 -7.19
N ASP A 87 5.41 -4.22 -7.22
CA ASP A 87 5.60 -2.82 -7.68
C ASP A 87 5.22 -2.61 -9.16
N GLU A 88 5.14 -3.69 -9.95
CA GLU A 88 4.72 -3.66 -11.36
C GLU A 88 3.19 -3.50 -11.52
N GLN A 89 2.43 -3.80 -10.47
CA GLN A 89 0.97 -3.74 -10.50
C GLN A 89 0.45 -2.36 -10.08
N PRO A 90 -0.73 -1.95 -10.58
CA PRO A 90 -1.40 -0.74 -10.12
C PRO A 90 -1.51 -0.70 -8.59
N TYR A 91 -1.06 0.40 -8.00
CA TYR A 91 -1.07 0.54 -6.55
C TYR A 91 -2.50 0.60 -6.01
N ARG A 92 -2.80 -0.25 -5.04
CA ARG A 92 -4.08 -0.29 -4.33
C ARG A 92 -3.86 -0.71 -2.89
N THR A 93 -4.46 0.03 -1.96
CA THR A 93 -4.40 -0.27 -0.53
C THR A 93 -5.54 -1.18 -0.07
N ILE A 94 -5.28 -1.96 0.99
CA ILE A 94 -6.29 -2.71 1.74
C ILE A 94 -6.37 -2.16 3.16
N GLY A 95 -7.57 -1.79 3.58
CA GLY A 95 -7.78 -1.06 4.84
C GLY A 95 -7.18 0.34 4.77
N HIS A 96 -6.97 0.97 5.92
CA HIS A 96 -6.33 2.28 6.01
C HIS A 96 -5.56 2.40 7.32
N PHE A 97 -4.53 3.24 7.31
CA PHE A 97 -3.79 3.57 8.52
C PHE A 97 -4.38 4.80 9.20
N GLU A 98 -4.33 4.81 10.53
CA GLU A 98 -4.60 5.97 11.36
C GLU A 98 -3.39 6.24 12.24
N LEU A 99 -2.96 7.50 12.27
CA LEU A 99 -1.84 7.92 13.10
C LEU A 99 -2.33 8.03 14.55
N LEU A 100 -1.54 7.48 15.46
CA LEU A 100 -1.78 7.65 16.90
C LEU A 100 -1.69 9.14 17.24
N GLN A 101 -2.78 9.74 17.70
CA GLN A 101 -2.76 11.14 18.14
C GLN A 101 -1.85 11.24 19.37
N SER A 102 -0.76 12.01 19.25
CA SER A 102 0.03 12.41 20.42
C SER A 102 -0.85 13.30 21.29
N THR A 103 -1.19 12.85 22.50
CA THR A 103 -2.08 13.56 23.43
C THR A 103 -1.44 14.77 24.09
N ASN A 104 -0.26 15.22 23.64
CA ASN A 104 0.43 16.40 24.18
C ASN A 104 0.49 17.51 23.11
N THR A 105 -0.50 18.40 23.19
CA THR A 105 -0.91 19.40 22.19
C THR A 105 -0.06 20.67 22.08
N ASN A 106 1.25 20.67 22.36
CA ASN A 106 2.06 21.90 22.23
C ASN A 106 3.35 21.75 21.41
N ASP A 107 3.56 20.61 20.74
CA ASP A 107 4.79 20.38 19.99
C ASP A 107 4.53 19.63 18.67
N ASP A 108 4.37 20.41 17.60
CA ASP A 108 4.27 19.98 16.20
C ASP A 108 5.50 19.17 15.73
N SER A 109 6.58 19.12 16.54
CA SER A 109 7.80 18.35 16.25
C SER A 109 7.77 16.88 16.72
N THR A 110 6.68 16.43 17.36
CA THR A 110 6.59 15.07 17.94
C THR A 110 6.02 14.00 17.00
N GLN A 111 5.47 14.40 15.85
CA GLN A 111 4.88 13.45 14.91
C GLN A 111 5.99 12.78 14.08
N GLU A 112 6.24 11.49 14.32
CA GLU A 112 7.33 10.74 13.67
C GLU A 112 6.93 10.13 12.32
N ALA A 113 5.63 10.12 12.02
CA ALA A 113 5.03 9.46 10.86
C ALA A 113 3.87 10.28 10.28
N VAL A 114 3.74 10.30 8.96
CA VAL A 114 2.67 10.99 8.23
C VAL A 114 2.02 10.06 7.20
N ILE A 115 0.74 10.27 6.88
CA ILE A 115 0.08 9.56 5.79
C ILE A 115 0.45 10.22 4.47
N SER A 116 1.05 9.46 3.57
CA SER A 116 1.44 9.94 2.25
C SER A 116 0.21 10.17 1.36
N GLN A 117 0.17 11.32 0.72
CA GLN A 117 -0.89 11.70 -0.22
C GLN A 117 -0.44 11.63 -1.69
N ARG A 118 0.86 11.79 -1.96
CA ARG A 118 1.42 11.88 -3.31
C ARG A 118 2.04 10.56 -3.76
N ASN A 119 3.06 10.10 -3.04
CA ASN A 119 3.76 8.87 -3.37
C ASN A 119 3.22 7.72 -2.52
N CYS A 120 2.55 6.74 -3.13
CA CYS A 120 1.80 5.68 -2.43
C CYS A 120 0.68 6.24 -1.53
N PRO A 121 -0.42 6.77 -2.10
CA PRO A 121 -1.52 7.36 -1.33
C PRO A 121 -2.10 6.42 -0.28
N GLY A 122 -2.18 6.87 0.97
CA GLY A 122 -2.66 6.05 2.09
C GLY A 122 -1.61 5.12 2.69
N GLY A 123 -0.36 5.15 2.20
CA GLY A 123 0.80 4.60 2.91
C GLY A 123 1.28 5.53 4.02
N VAL A 124 2.08 5.02 4.94
CA VAL A 124 2.70 5.78 6.03
C VAL A 124 4.16 6.03 5.66
N THR A 125 4.60 7.28 5.79
CA THR A 125 5.99 7.67 5.55
C THR A 125 6.54 8.44 6.73
N ASP A 126 7.86 8.63 6.71
CA ASP A 126 8.53 9.49 7.67
C ASP A 126 8.04 10.94 7.60
N ALA A 127 7.86 11.58 8.77
CA ALA A 127 7.51 12.99 8.86
C ALA A 127 8.73 13.91 8.99
N ASN A 128 9.83 13.43 9.58
CA ASN A 128 11.06 14.17 9.78
C ASN A 128 12.29 13.25 9.55
N PRO A 129 12.85 13.22 8.34
CA PRO A 129 13.92 12.30 7.97
C PRO A 129 15.26 12.59 8.67
N ASP A 130 15.42 13.77 9.27
CA ASP A 130 16.65 14.16 10.00
C ASP A 130 16.73 13.52 11.40
N LYS A 131 15.58 13.08 11.93
CA LYS A 131 15.51 12.40 13.24
C LYS A 131 15.59 10.89 13.06
N LEU A 132 16.63 10.27 13.63
CA LEU A 132 16.75 8.81 13.69
C LEU A 132 15.67 8.19 14.58
N LYS A 133 15.05 7.13 14.06
CA LYS A 133 13.97 6.39 14.73
C LYS A 133 14.37 4.94 14.90
N ASN A 134 14.00 4.35 16.02
CA ASN A 134 14.29 2.94 16.30
C ASN A 134 13.04 2.07 16.18
N SER A 135 11.87 2.69 16.34
CA SER A 135 10.57 2.03 16.30
C SER A 135 9.51 3.06 15.97
N ILE A 136 8.52 2.68 15.18
CA ILE A 136 7.31 3.46 14.90
C ILE A 136 6.10 2.56 15.09
N SER A 137 5.03 3.08 15.69
CA SER A 137 3.77 2.36 15.91
C SER A 137 2.61 3.13 15.29
N ILE A 138 1.78 2.43 14.52
CA ILE A 138 0.65 2.99 13.79
C ILE A 138 -0.52 2.02 13.88
N ASP A 139 -1.73 2.56 13.93
CA ASP A 139 -2.94 1.75 13.87
C ASP A 139 -3.33 1.48 12.40
N TRP A 140 -3.68 0.24 12.12
CA TRP A 140 -4.28 -0.17 10.85
C TRP A 140 -5.69 -0.66 11.07
N ILE A 141 -6.63 -0.09 10.34
CA ILE A 141 -8.04 -0.46 10.37
C ILE A 141 -8.33 -1.38 9.19
N ALA A 142 -8.71 -2.61 9.52
CA ALA A 142 -9.09 -3.61 8.55
C ALA A 142 -10.29 -3.13 7.70
N PRO A 143 -10.36 -3.49 6.41
CA PRO A 143 -11.49 -3.13 5.56
C PRO A 143 -12.80 -3.67 6.16
N ARG A 144 -13.91 -2.94 5.96
CA ARG A 144 -15.24 -3.34 6.46
C ARG A 144 -15.76 -4.64 5.83
N HIS A 145 -15.26 -4.96 4.65
CA HIS A 145 -15.59 -6.18 3.92
C HIS A 145 -14.32 -6.98 3.70
N ALA A 146 -14.48 -8.30 3.59
CA ALA A 146 -13.45 -9.21 3.13
C ALA A 146 -12.85 -8.73 1.79
N GLN A 147 -11.53 -8.54 1.73
CA GLN A 147 -10.75 -8.15 0.55
C GLN A 147 -9.54 -9.08 0.26
N GLY A 148 -9.53 -10.27 0.83
CA GLY A 148 -8.46 -11.26 0.76
C GLY A 148 -7.36 -11.02 1.80
N CYS A 149 -6.19 -11.61 1.56
CA CYS A 149 -5.04 -11.42 2.43
C CYS A 149 -4.38 -10.06 2.19
N VAL A 150 -4.05 -9.37 3.27
CA VAL A 150 -3.28 -8.13 3.27
C VAL A 150 -1.83 -8.43 3.62
N SER A 151 -0.90 -7.83 2.88
CA SER A 151 0.52 -7.80 3.22
C SER A 151 0.92 -6.37 3.57
N PHE A 152 1.42 -6.21 4.79
CA PHE A 152 2.14 -5.04 5.23
C PHE A 152 3.57 -5.15 4.73
N LYS A 153 4.00 -4.16 3.95
CA LYS A 153 5.33 -4.14 3.33
C LYS A 153 6.05 -2.87 3.74
N ALA A 154 7.29 -2.99 4.20
CA ALA A 154 8.11 -1.87 4.63
C ALA A 154 9.33 -1.67 3.73
N THR A 155 9.62 -0.40 3.45
CA THR A 155 10.92 0.08 2.98
C THR A 155 11.57 0.83 4.14
N VAL A 156 12.86 0.59 4.40
CA VAL A 156 13.62 1.24 5.47
C VAL A 156 14.94 1.77 4.93
N VAL A 157 15.22 3.05 5.17
CA VAL A 157 16.49 3.70 4.82
C VAL A 157 17.28 3.94 6.10
N ARG A 158 18.41 3.22 6.23
CA ARG A 158 19.31 3.36 7.39
C ARG A 158 20.25 4.55 7.21
N SER A 159 20.80 4.67 6.01
CA SER A 159 21.77 5.70 5.63
C SER A 159 21.59 6.02 4.17
N ASP A 160 22.34 7.02 3.69
CA ASP A 160 22.24 7.49 2.31
C ASP A 160 22.80 6.45 1.31
N THR A 161 23.45 5.40 1.82
CA THR A 161 24.04 4.29 1.06
C THR A 161 23.38 2.94 1.33
N THR A 162 22.45 2.84 2.28
CA THR A 162 21.92 1.55 2.75
C THR A 162 20.43 1.61 3.01
N TRP A 163 19.68 0.76 2.31
CA TRP A 163 18.24 0.63 2.44
C TRP A 163 17.77 -0.81 2.16
N PHE A 164 16.64 -1.17 2.74
CA PHE A 164 16.06 -2.52 2.74
C PHE A 164 14.58 -2.44 2.36
N LYS A 165 14.05 -3.47 1.71
CA LYS A 165 12.65 -3.48 1.25
C LYS A 165 12.10 -4.89 1.14
N ASP A 166 10.88 -5.10 1.63
CA ASP A 166 9.98 -6.25 1.41
C ASP A 166 10.51 -7.65 1.79
N GLU A 167 11.79 -7.81 2.06
CA GLU A 167 12.40 -9.10 2.36
C GLU A 167 12.17 -9.53 3.81
N ASN A 168 11.94 -10.83 4.02
CA ASN A 168 11.87 -11.48 5.32
C ASN A 168 10.93 -10.75 6.30
N ALA A 169 11.47 -10.24 7.42
CA ALA A 169 10.67 -9.63 8.47
C ALA A 169 10.13 -8.22 8.11
N LEU A 170 10.53 -7.65 6.96
CA LEU A 170 9.95 -6.41 6.42
C LEU A 170 8.62 -6.62 5.69
N THR A 171 8.15 -7.88 5.60
CA THR A 171 6.81 -8.21 5.13
C THR A 171 6.05 -8.98 6.20
N TYR A 172 4.83 -8.53 6.52
CA TYR A 172 3.91 -9.24 7.41
C TYR A 172 2.57 -9.45 6.71
N THR A 173 2.10 -10.69 6.61
CA THR A 173 0.85 -11.01 5.93
C THR A 173 -0.20 -11.49 6.91
N MET A 174 -1.42 -10.94 6.79
CA MET A 174 -2.61 -11.36 7.51
C MET A 174 -3.71 -11.73 6.52
N CYS A 175 -4.40 -12.84 6.75
CA CYS A 175 -5.58 -13.22 5.98
C CYS A 175 -6.86 -13.01 6.78
N GLU A 176 -8.00 -13.05 6.14
CA GLU A 176 -9.27 -12.93 6.86
C GLU A 176 -9.49 -14.08 7.83
N ASP A 177 -10.07 -13.78 8.99
CA ASP A 177 -10.61 -14.80 9.87
C ASP A 177 -11.89 -15.39 9.27
N GLN A 178 -11.74 -16.55 8.62
CA GLN A 178 -12.85 -17.28 8.00
C GLN A 178 -13.93 -17.70 9.00
N MET A 179 -13.60 -17.93 10.27
CA MET A 179 -14.61 -18.25 11.28
C MET A 179 -15.46 -17.03 11.60
N HIS A 180 -14.85 -15.84 11.67
CA HIS A 180 -15.57 -14.60 11.86
C HIS A 180 -16.48 -14.29 10.66
N ILE A 181 -15.98 -14.48 9.43
CA ILE A 181 -16.79 -14.33 8.22
C ILE A 181 -17.97 -15.29 8.24
N LYS A 182 -17.75 -16.57 8.57
CA LYS A 182 -18.82 -17.56 8.69
C LYS A 182 -19.85 -17.16 9.75
N LYS A 183 -19.42 -16.64 10.89
CA LYS A 183 -20.31 -16.14 11.94
C LYS A 183 -21.13 -14.93 11.49
N MET A 184 -20.51 -13.98 10.78
CA MET A 184 -21.23 -12.85 10.18
C MET A 184 -22.24 -13.32 9.11
N MET A 185 -21.87 -14.31 8.28
CA MET A 185 -22.79 -14.92 7.32
C MET A 185 -23.94 -15.64 8.02
N GLN A 186 -23.69 -16.30 9.16
CA GLN A 186 -24.74 -16.91 9.99
C GLN A 186 -25.62 -15.87 10.70
N GLN A 187 -25.20 -14.61 10.79
CA GLN A 187 -26.05 -13.50 11.26
C GLN A 187 -27.11 -13.11 10.20
N CYS A 188 -27.01 -13.63 8.97
CA CYS A 188 -28.09 -13.58 8.00
C CYS A 188 -29.23 -14.49 8.44
N CYS A 189 -30.33 -13.89 8.93
CA CYS A 189 -31.55 -14.61 9.32
C CYS A 189 -32.53 -14.82 8.15
N ALA A 190 -32.09 -14.60 6.90
CA ALA A 190 -32.95 -14.80 5.75
C ALA A 190 -33.20 -16.31 5.55
N CYS A 191 -34.44 -16.73 5.75
CA CYS A 191 -34.83 -18.15 5.65
C CYS A 191 -35.16 -18.60 4.21
N GLY A 192 -34.90 -17.77 3.19
CA GLY A 192 -35.30 -18.01 1.82
C GLY A 192 -34.18 -17.76 0.81
N GLU A 193 -34.32 -18.37 -0.37
CA GLU A 193 -33.41 -18.16 -1.49
C GLU A 193 -33.85 -16.94 -2.31
N ALA A 194 -32.88 -16.14 -2.76
CA ALA A 194 -33.12 -15.02 -3.65
C ALA A 194 -32.35 -15.20 -4.96
N LYS A 195 -33.02 -14.95 -6.08
CA LYS A 195 -32.40 -14.91 -7.42
C LYS A 195 -32.19 -13.46 -7.81
N TYR A 196 -30.96 -13.09 -8.13
CA TYR A 196 -30.60 -11.76 -8.58
C TYR A 196 -30.21 -11.79 -10.06
N GLN A 197 -30.68 -10.80 -10.81
CA GLN A 197 -30.17 -10.51 -12.15
C GLN A 197 -29.39 -9.20 -12.09
N LEU A 198 -28.10 -9.28 -12.37
CA LEU A 198 -27.24 -8.11 -12.40
C LEU A 198 -27.10 -7.62 -13.84
N ILE A 199 -27.47 -6.37 -14.08
CA ILE A 199 -27.40 -5.73 -15.40
C ILE A 199 -26.46 -4.53 -15.31
N PHE A 200 -25.29 -4.64 -15.93
CA PHE A 200 -24.40 -3.51 -16.11
C PHE A 200 -24.86 -2.67 -17.29
N LYS A 201 -25.34 -1.45 -17.02
CA LYS A 201 -25.69 -0.49 -18.07
C LYS A 201 -24.64 0.62 -18.13
N GLY A 202 -23.83 0.59 -19.17
CA GLY A 202 -22.90 1.68 -19.47
C GLY A 202 -23.67 2.94 -19.88
N LEU A 203 -23.71 3.95 -19.00
CA LEU A 203 -24.24 5.28 -19.29
C LEU A 203 -23.15 6.26 -19.69
N TRP A 204 -21.93 5.79 -19.92
CA TRP A 204 -20.83 6.61 -20.39
C TRP A 204 -20.69 6.41 -21.91
N SER A 205 -21.02 7.43 -22.70
CA SER A 205 -20.90 7.43 -24.17
C SER A 205 -20.47 8.80 -24.72
N PRO A 206 -19.90 8.89 -25.94
CA PRO A 206 -19.48 10.16 -26.52
C PRO A 206 -20.65 11.13 -26.73
N LYS A 207 -21.86 10.59 -26.94
CA LYS A 207 -23.07 11.40 -27.15
C LYS A 207 -23.52 12.12 -25.89
N ILE A 208 -23.37 11.48 -24.72
CA ILE A 208 -23.87 11.99 -23.44
C ILE A 208 -22.80 12.66 -22.58
N HIS A 209 -21.52 12.36 -22.81
CA HIS A 209 -20.39 13.01 -22.14
C HIS A 209 -19.42 13.66 -23.13
N LYS A 210 -19.93 14.46 -24.07
CA LYS A 210 -19.16 15.03 -25.20
C LYS A 210 -17.83 15.68 -24.82
N THR A 211 -17.78 16.40 -23.69
CA THR A 211 -16.62 17.19 -23.28
C THR A 211 -15.59 16.40 -22.46
N ALA A 212 -16.02 15.33 -21.78
CA ALA A 212 -15.15 14.48 -20.95
C ALA A 212 -15.01 13.05 -21.53
N TRP A 213 -15.49 12.85 -22.75
CA TRP A 213 -15.30 11.62 -23.48
C TRP A 213 -13.86 11.60 -23.98
N PRO A 214 -13.11 10.51 -23.76
CA PRO A 214 -11.81 10.36 -24.38
C PRO A 214 -12.00 10.20 -25.89
N SER A 215 -12.03 11.32 -26.60
CA SER A 215 -11.81 11.32 -28.04
C SER A 215 -10.35 10.94 -28.26
N SER A 216 -10.11 9.88 -29.02
CA SER A 216 -8.77 9.47 -29.42
C SER A 216 -8.03 10.64 -30.07
N THR A 217 -7.12 11.25 -29.33
CA THR A 217 -5.98 12.04 -29.86
C THR A 217 -4.88 11.11 -30.30
#